data_AF-A0A2J0MYK3-F1
#
_entry.id   AF-A0A2J0MYK3-F1
#
_cell.length_a   1.000
_cell.length_b   1.000
_cell.length_c   1.000
_cell.angle_alpha   90.00
_cell.angle_beta   90.00
_cell.angle_gamma   90.00
#
_symmetry.space_group_name_H-M   'P 1'
#
loop_
_entity.id
_entity.type
_entity.pdbx_description
1 polymer ?
#
loop_
_entity_poly.entity_id
_entity_poly.type
_entity_poly.pdbx_seq_one_letter_code
_entity_poly.pdbx_strand_id
1 'polypeptide(L)'
;MTTLSYFYLTSGIFFFLLGYYVFLKDPKRRVNLIFFLFSLAATLWYEGSFLKGFLYPNLSLEQREQLLLAGNWKILVAEDIGWLGISYLSPLFLHLVILITKQRAVFQKKISIILIYLLPTLVNIWILIYDFYFDLQ
;
A
#
# COMPACT_ATOMS: atom_id res chain seq x y z
N MET A 1 -22.68 4.56 -6.48
CA MET A 1 -21.22 4.33 -6.53
C MET A 1 -20.42 5.20 -5.55
N THR A 2 -20.99 6.31 -5.04
CA THR A 2 -20.36 7.24 -4.08
C THR A 2 -20.15 6.66 -2.68
N THR A 3 -21.11 5.90 -2.15
CA THR A 3 -21.07 5.38 -0.76
C THR A 3 -19.88 4.46 -0.50
N LEU A 4 -19.51 3.60 -1.47
CA LEU A 4 -18.38 2.68 -1.34
C LEU A 4 -17.04 3.45 -1.33
N SER A 5 -16.90 4.47 -2.18
CA SER A 5 -15.72 5.33 -2.20
C SER A 5 -15.54 6.07 -0.87
N TYR A 6 -16.61 6.67 -0.32
CA TYR A 6 -16.55 7.32 0.99
C TYR A 6 -16.28 6.33 2.14
N PHE A 7 -16.75 5.09 2.03
CA PHE A 7 -16.40 4.03 2.97
C PHE A 7 -14.90 3.73 2.96
N TYR A 8 -14.26 3.63 1.78
CA TYR A 8 -12.80 3.43 1.70
C TYR A 8 -12.02 4.61 2.29
N LEU A 9 -12.41 5.84 1.97
CA LEU A 9 -11.77 7.05 2.52
C LEU A 9 -11.86 7.09 4.05
N THR A 10 -13.07 6.92 4.60
CA THR A 10 -13.29 6.96 6.06
C THR A 10 -12.58 5.80 6.78
N SER A 11 -12.58 4.61 6.19
CA SER A 11 -11.83 3.46 6.71
C SER A 11 -10.33 3.72 6.70
N GLY A 12 -9.78 4.25 5.60
CA GLY A 12 -8.38 4.62 5.47
C GLY A 12 -7.95 5.63 6.53
N ILE A 13 -8.71 6.72 6.68
CA ILE A 13 -8.48 7.74 7.72
C ILE A 13 -8.49 7.11 9.11
N PHE A 14 -9.48 6.26 9.42
CA PHE A 14 -9.58 5.62 10.72
C PHE A 14 -8.38 4.72 11.01
N PHE A 15 -7.98 3.87 10.06
CA PHE A 15 -6.82 2.99 10.22
C PHE A 15 -5.52 3.80 10.39
N PHE A 16 -5.31 4.84 9.58
CA PHE A 16 -4.16 5.73 9.72
C PHE A 16 -4.09 6.34 11.12
N LEU A 17 -5.20 6.94 11.58
CA LEU A 17 -5.25 7.60 12.89
C LEU A 17 -5.01 6.61 14.04
N LEU A 18 -5.58 5.40 13.95
CA LEU A 18 -5.36 4.34 14.93
C LEU A 18 -3.88 3.93 15.01
N GLY A 19 -3.25 3.69 13.87
CA GLY A 19 -1.83 3.35 13.81
C GLY A 19 -0.94 4.48 14.31
N TYR A 20 -1.24 5.71 13.89
CA TYR A 20 -0.52 6.91 14.32
C TYR A 20 -0.62 7.13 15.83
N TYR A 21 -1.81 6.96 16.40
CA TYR A 21 -2.04 7.04 17.84
C TYR A 21 -1.21 6.00 18.62
N VAL A 22 -1.23 4.73 18.17
CA VAL A 22 -0.45 3.65 18.80
C VAL A 22 1.05 3.94 18.74
N PHE A 23 1.54 4.50 17.62
CA PHE A 23 2.93 4.91 17.48
C PHE A 23 3.32 6.07 18.41
N LEU A 24 2.51 7.13 18.48
CA LEU A 24 2.77 8.27 19.35
C LEU A 24 2.82 7.91 20.83
N LYS A 25 2.02 6.92 21.26
CA LYS A 25 1.98 6.49 22.66
C LYS A 25 3.32 5.90 23.14
N ASP A 26 4.04 5.20 22.28
CA ASP A 26 5.38 4.69 22.56
C ASP A 26 6.16 4.47 21.25
N PRO A 27 6.85 5.52 20.76
CA PRO A 27 7.55 5.47 19.47
C PRO A 27 8.85 4.66 19.54
N LYS A 28 9.37 4.37 20.74
CA LYS A 28 10.59 3.57 20.93
C LYS A 28 10.31 2.07 20.73
N ARG A 29 9.05 1.65 20.91
CA ARG A 29 8.64 0.26 20.71
C ARG A 29 8.50 -0.07 19.23
N ARG A 30 9.44 -0.86 18.70
CA ARG A 30 9.46 -1.29 17.28
C ARG A 30 8.15 -1.87 16.78
N VAL A 31 7.41 -2.62 17.61
CA VAL A 31 6.12 -3.19 17.24
C VAL A 31 5.10 -2.09 16.87
N ASN A 32 5.10 -0.97 17.60
CA ASN A 32 4.20 0.15 17.35
C ASN A 32 4.57 0.87 16.04
N LEU A 33 5.89 1.01 15.77
CA LEU A 33 6.37 1.54 14.49
C LEU A 33 5.92 0.67 13.32
N ILE A 34 6.11 -0.65 13.40
CA ILE A 34 5.69 -1.58 12.34
C ILE A 34 4.17 -1.58 12.17
N PHE A 35 3.41 -1.53 13.26
CA PHE A 35 1.95 -1.39 13.21
C PHE A 35 1.52 -0.08 12.52
N PHE A 36 2.20 1.03 12.80
CA PHE A 36 1.94 2.29 12.11
C PHE A 36 2.26 2.21 10.61
N LEU A 37 3.42 1.64 10.23
CA LEU A 37 3.76 1.44 8.81
C LEU A 37 2.71 0.57 8.11
N PHE A 38 2.16 -0.42 8.81
CA PHE A 38 1.06 -1.23 8.33
C PHE A 38 -0.21 -0.42 8.06
N SER A 39 -0.60 0.42 9.02
CA SER A 39 -1.75 1.30 8.86
C SER A 39 -1.54 2.27 7.70
N LEU A 40 -0.33 2.78 7.50
CA LEU A 40 0.03 3.65 6.39
C LEU A 40 -0.10 2.92 5.04
N ALA A 41 0.44 1.70 4.94
CA ALA A 41 0.34 0.87 3.75
C ALA A 41 -1.13 0.56 3.39
N ALA A 42 -1.95 0.19 4.38
CA ALA A 42 -3.38 -0.02 4.18
C ALA A 42 -4.12 1.27 3.76
N THR A 43 -3.72 2.42 4.32
CA THR A 43 -4.30 3.72 3.95
C THR A 43 -4.02 4.04 2.48
N LEU A 44 -2.79 3.86 2.01
CA LEU A 44 -2.44 4.07 0.60
C LEU A 44 -3.25 3.17 -0.34
N TRP A 45 -3.47 1.91 0.05
CA TRP A 45 -4.33 1.01 -0.72
C TRP A 45 -5.78 1.51 -0.84
N TYR A 46 -6.37 1.97 0.27
CA TYR A 46 -7.72 2.53 0.27
C TYR A 46 -7.81 3.86 -0.48
N GLU A 47 -6.80 4.73 -0.37
CA GLU A 47 -6.74 6.01 -1.08
C GLU A 47 -6.67 5.82 -2.59
N GLY A 48 -5.85 4.89 -3.09
CA GLY A 48 -5.82 4.56 -4.53
C GLY A 48 -7.18 4.10 -5.06
N SER A 49 -7.88 3.26 -4.27
CA SER A 49 -9.24 2.80 -4.59
C SER A 49 -10.28 3.93 -4.56
N PHE A 50 -10.16 4.85 -3.58
CA PHE A 50 -11.00 6.04 -3.49
C PHE A 50 -10.79 6.98 -4.68
N LEU A 51 -9.53 7.29 -5.03
CA LEU A 51 -9.17 8.20 -6.12
C LEU A 51 -9.74 7.72 -7.47
N LYS A 52 -9.65 6.42 -7.78
CA LYS A 52 -10.29 5.84 -8.98
C LYS A 52 -11.80 6.08 -9.01
N GLY A 53 -12.46 5.98 -7.85
CA GLY A 53 -13.88 6.26 -7.70
C GLY A 53 -14.25 7.74 -7.79
N PHE A 54 -13.41 8.60 -7.22
CA PHE A 54 -13.62 10.04 -7.15
C PHE A 54 -13.39 10.74 -8.50
N LEU A 55 -12.34 10.35 -9.23
CA LEU A 55 -11.99 10.93 -10.53
C LEU A 55 -13.04 10.62 -11.62
N TYR A 56 -13.66 9.44 -11.53
CA TYR A 56 -14.59 8.94 -12.54
C TYR A 56 -15.86 8.34 -11.91
N PRO A 57 -16.67 9.15 -11.20
CA PRO A 57 -17.75 8.66 -10.32
C PRO A 57 -18.90 7.97 -11.05
N ASN A 58 -19.08 8.28 -12.33
CA ASN A 58 -20.16 7.76 -13.18
C ASN A 58 -19.76 6.57 -14.05
N LEU A 59 -18.48 6.19 -14.03
CA LEU A 59 -17.99 5.05 -14.80
C LEU A 59 -18.10 3.76 -13.98
N SER A 60 -18.55 2.69 -14.64
CA SER A 60 -18.48 1.32 -14.12
C SER A 60 -17.03 0.88 -13.91
N LEU A 61 -16.82 -0.22 -13.17
CA LEU A 61 -15.50 -0.81 -12.98
C LEU A 61 -14.84 -1.16 -14.32
N GLU A 62 -15.56 -1.85 -15.21
CA GLU A 62 -15.07 -2.23 -16.54
C GLU A 62 -14.64 -1.01 -17.37
N GLN A 63 -15.40 0.09 -17.33
CA GLN A 63 -15.03 1.31 -18.05
C GLN A 63 -13.77 1.97 -17.47
N ARG A 64 -13.55 1.89 -16.16
CA ARG A 64 -12.33 2.40 -15.53
C ARG A 64 -11.12 1.52 -15.87
N GLU A 65 -11.31 0.20 -15.95
CA GLU A 65 -10.28 -0.72 -16.44
C GLU A 65 -9.93 -0.45 -17.89
N GLN A 66 -10.92 -0.16 -18.75
CA GLN A 66 -10.65 0.27 -20.13
C GLN A 66 -9.83 1.57 -20.19
N LEU A 67 -10.11 2.54 -19.31
CA LEU A 67 -9.31 3.76 -19.23
C LEU A 67 -7.90 3.51 -18.71
N LEU A 68 -7.73 2.58 -17.78
CA LEU A 68 -6.41 2.14 -17.31
C LEU A 68 -5.62 1.55 -18.49
N LEU A 69 -6.21 0.60 -19.22
CA LEU A 69 -5.61 -0.03 -20.41
C LEU A 69 -5.37 0.94 -21.56
N ALA A 70 -6.11 2.05 -21.63
CA ALA A 70 -5.91 3.11 -22.60
C ALA A 70 -4.84 4.13 -22.18
N GLY A 71 -4.07 3.87 -21.13
CA GLY A 71 -2.97 4.74 -20.67
C GLY A 71 -3.44 6.03 -19.99
N ASN A 72 -4.65 6.06 -19.41
CA ASN A 72 -5.13 7.26 -18.73
C ASN A 72 -4.31 7.53 -17.46
N TRP A 73 -3.38 8.49 -17.54
CA TRP A 73 -2.44 8.81 -16.47
C TRP A 73 -3.08 9.05 -15.10
N LYS A 74 -4.32 9.57 -15.03
CA LYS A 74 -4.98 9.84 -13.75
C LYS A 74 -5.41 8.55 -13.04
N ILE A 75 -5.91 7.58 -13.81
CA ILE A 75 -6.27 6.26 -13.27
C ILE A 75 -5.02 5.46 -12.96
N LEU A 76 -3.98 5.55 -13.79
CA LEU A 76 -2.68 4.93 -13.54
C LEU A 76 -2.07 5.39 -12.22
N VAL A 77 -1.96 6.71 -11.99
CA VAL A 77 -1.43 7.24 -10.72
C VAL A 77 -2.26 6.79 -9.51
N ALA A 78 -3.60 6.72 -9.65
CA ALA A 78 -4.45 6.22 -8.57
C ALA A 78 -4.26 4.71 -8.31
N GLU A 79 -4.01 3.93 -9.36
CA GLU A 79 -3.68 2.51 -9.30
C GLU A 79 -2.31 2.30 -8.61
N ASP A 80 -1.29 3.06 -9.02
CA ASP A 80 0.07 3.02 -8.47
C ASP A 80 0.12 3.32 -6.97
N ILE A 81 -0.64 4.33 -6.51
CA ILE A 81 -0.77 4.62 -5.07
C ILE A 81 -1.32 3.40 -4.33
N GLY A 82 -2.31 2.73 -4.92
CA GLY A 82 -2.91 1.52 -4.37
C GLY A 82 -1.91 0.37 -4.28
N TRP A 83 -1.20 0.10 -5.37
CA TRP A 83 -0.18 -0.94 -5.47
C TRP A 83 0.99 -0.70 -4.53
N LEU A 84 1.42 0.55 -4.37
CA LEU A 84 2.47 0.92 -3.43
C LEU A 84 2.05 0.51 -2.02
N GLY A 85 0.81 0.80 -1.61
CA GLY A 85 0.26 0.34 -0.33
C GLY A 85 0.31 -1.18 -0.17
N ILE A 86 -0.23 -1.92 -1.14
CA ILE A 86 -0.28 -3.40 -1.11
C ILE A 86 1.12 -4.01 -1.01
N SER A 87 2.10 -3.45 -1.72
CA SER A 87 3.47 -3.98 -1.82
C SER A 87 4.17 -4.12 -0.46
N TYR A 88 3.82 -3.24 0.48
CA TYR A 88 4.40 -3.23 1.82
C TYR A 88 3.62 -4.06 2.83
N LEU A 89 2.39 -4.51 2.55
CA LEU A 89 1.58 -5.27 3.51
C LEU A 89 2.23 -6.61 3.89
N SER A 90 2.60 -7.42 2.89
CA SER A 90 3.25 -8.72 3.11
C SER A 90 4.59 -8.63 3.86
N PRO A 91 5.55 -7.75 3.50
CA PRO A 91 6.81 -7.66 4.23
C PRO A 91 6.65 -7.06 5.63
N LEU A 92 5.74 -6.10 5.81
CA LEU A 92 5.40 -5.61 7.15
C LEU A 92 4.77 -6.71 8.00
N PHE A 93 3.93 -7.58 7.42
CA PHE A 93 3.32 -8.73 8.11
C PHE A 93 4.37 -9.68 8.62
N LEU A 94 5.26 -10.08 7.73
CA LEU A 94 6.36 -10.96 8.06
C LEU A 94 7.24 -10.35 9.16
N HIS A 95 7.53 -9.03 9.08
CA HIS A 95 8.30 -8.38 10.12
C HIS A 95 7.58 -8.35 11.47
N LEU A 96 6.28 -8.06 11.47
CA LEU A 96 5.47 -8.05 12.68
C LEU A 96 5.43 -9.45 13.33
N VAL A 97 5.22 -10.50 12.54
CA VAL A 97 5.25 -11.90 13.02
C VAL A 97 6.59 -12.24 13.65
N ILE A 98 7.71 -11.89 13.01
CA ILE A 98 9.06 -12.15 13.55
C ILE A 98 9.28 -11.39 14.86
N LEU A 99 8.83 -10.13 14.95
CA LEU A 99 8.93 -9.35 16.19
C LEU A 99 8.12 -9.96 17.34
N ILE A 100 6.87 -10.36 17.08
CA ILE A 100 5.97 -10.93 18.09
C ILE A 100 6.45 -12.30 18.57
N THR A 101 6.88 -13.15 17.64
CA THR A 101 7.40 -14.50 17.93
C THR A 101 8.81 -14.50 18.50
N LYS A 102 9.44 -13.31 18.64
CA LYS A 102 10.81 -13.12 19.13
C LYS A 102 11.87 -13.91 18.34
N GLN A 103 11.59 -14.31 17.10
CA GLN A 103 12.53 -15.02 16.22
C GLN A 103 13.59 -14.07 15.62
N ARG A 104 14.20 -13.23 16.45
CA ARG A 104 15.11 -12.15 16.05
C ARG A 104 16.37 -12.65 15.34
N ALA A 105 16.72 -13.94 15.50
CA ALA A 105 17.81 -14.59 14.76
C ALA A 105 17.62 -14.48 13.24
N VAL A 106 16.38 -14.44 12.74
CA VAL A 106 16.08 -14.22 11.32
C VAL A 106 16.60 -12.86 10.85
N PHE A 107 16.51 -11.82 11.67
CA PHE A 107 17.01 -10.47 11.35
C PHE A 107 18.51 -10.26 11.61
N GLN A 108 19.20 -11.23 12.21
CA GLN A 108 20.67 -11.13 12.39
C GLN A 108 21.42 -11.32 11.07
N LYS A 109 20.82 -12.00 10.10
CA LYS A 109 21.37 -12.17 8.76
C LYS A 109 20.92 -11.00 7.89
N LYS A 110 21.84 -10.11 7.52
CA LYS A 110 21.57 -8.95 6.63
C LYS A 110 20.80 -9.36 5.36
N ILE A 111 21.10 -10.54 4.82
CA ILE A 111 20.42 -11.11 3.65
C ILE A 111 18.92 -11.32 3.83
N SER A 112 18.46 -11.68 5.04
CA SER A 112 17.05 -11.92 5.31
C SER A 112 16.26 -10.63 5.39
N ILE A 113 16.85 -9.55 5.93
CA ILE A 113 16.24 -8.21 5.89
C ILE A 113 16.11 -7.74 4.44
N ILE A 114 17.15 -7.95 3.64
CA ILE A 114 17.14 -7.62 2.21
C ILE A 114 16.05 -8.40 1.50
N LEU A 115 15.94 -9.72 1.67
CA LEU A 115 14.92 -10.52 1.00
C LEU A 115 13.49 -10.12 1.39
N ILE A 116 13.26 -9.80 2.68
CA ILE A 116 11.93 -9.41 3.15
C ILE A 116 11.50 -8.08 2.54
N TYR A 117 12.39 -7.09 2.46
CA TYR A 117 12.00 -5.73 2.09
C TYR A 117 12.36 -5.32 0.66
N LEU A 118 13.53 -5.74 0.18
CA LEU A 118 14.01 -5.39 -1.14
C LEU A 118 13.21 -6.10 -2.22
N LEU A 119 12.83 -7.37 -2.01
CA LEU A 119 12.16 -8.14 -3.05
C LEU A 119 10.77 -7.57 -3.41
N PRO A 120 9.89 -7.21 -2.45
CA PRO A 120 8.65 -6.49 -2.76
C PRO A 120 8.90 -5.12 -3.40
N THR A 121 9.93 -4.39 -2.94
CA THR A 121 10.30 -3.08 -3.51
C THR A 121 10.74 -3.23 -4.97
N LEU A 122 11.55 -4.24 -5.30
CA LEU A 122 12.02 -4.52 -6.66
C LEU A 122 10.86 -4.92 -7.58
N VAL A 123 9.94 -5.76 -7.10
CA VAL A 123 8.73 -6.11 -7.86
C VAL A 123 7.88 -4.86 -8.13
N ASN A 124 7.74 -3.96 -7.16
CA ASN A 124 7.02 -2.70 -7.38
C ASN A 124 7.71 -1.76 -8.36
N ILE A 125 9.03 -1.58 -8.22
CA ILE A 125 9.81 -0.77 -9.17
C ILE A 125 9.71 -1.38 -10.58
N TRP A 126 9.75 -2.70 -10.71
CA TRP A 126 9.60 -3.37 -12.00
C TRP A 126 8.23 -3.13 -12.63
N ILE A 127 7.15 -3.24 -11.85
CA ILE A 127 5.79 -2.95 -12.33
C ILE A 127 5.69 -1.48 -12.77
N LEU A 128 6.17 -0.54 -11.95
CA LEU A 128 6.17 0.89 -12.30
C LEU A 128 6.96 1.18 -13.59
N ILE A 129 8.11 0.52 -13.78
CA ILE A 129 8.90 0.68 -15.01
C ILE A 129 8.17 0.06 -16.21
N TYR A 130 7.54 -1.10 -16.02
CA TYR A 130 6.79 -1.78 -17.07
C TYR A 130 5.61 -0.93 -17.52
N ASP A 131 4.78 -0.46 -16.60
CA ASP A 131 3.62 0.39 -16.87
C ASP A 131 4.08 1.70 -17.53
N PHE A 132 5.12 2.35 -17.01
CA PHE A 132 5.64 3.58 -17.61
C PHE A 132 6.22 3.38 -19.03
N TYR A 133 6.86 2.25 -19.31
CA TYR A 133 7.46 1.98 -20.62
C TYR A 133 6.43 1.61 -21.69
N PHE A 134 5.38 0.89 -21.31
CA PHE A 134 4.35 0.40 -22.24
C PHE A 134 3.14 1.34 -22.36
N ASP A 135 2.77 2.09 -21.33
CA ASP A 135 1.59 2.98 -21.36
C ASP A 135 1.88 4.37 -21.96
N LEU A 136 3.16 4.72 -22.18
CA LEU A 136 3.57 5.97 -22.85
C LEU A 136 3.88 5.81 -24.35
N GLN A 137 3.72 4.61 -24.91
CA GLN A 137 3.81 4.33 -26.35
C GLN A 137 2.43 4.34 -27.01
#